data_AF-K2CCQ6-F1
#
_entry.id   AF-K2CCQ6-F1
#
_cell.length_a   1.000
_cell.length_b   1.000
_cell.length_c   1.000
_cell.angle_alpha   90.00
_cell.angle_beta   90.00
_cell.angle_gamma   90.00
#
_symmetry.space_group_name_H-M   'P 1'
#
loop_
_entity.id
_entity.type
_entity.pdbx_description
1 polymer ?
#
loop_
_entity_poly.entity_id
_entity_poly.type
_entity_poly.pdbx_seq_one_letter_code
_entity_poly.pdbx_strand_id
1 'polypeptide(L)'
;MQKNRDSEGWLIKDDKRFELSINYVQKSSERILTIFQEDLRDIGVKLNLKQVTWATDIKEVGERTFELSSRAYGGILFPNPESSVHSKFADKKNNNNIWGFKNARVDEICEQYPLMFD
;
A
#
# COMPACT_ATOMS: atom_id res chain seq x y z
N MET A 1 6.37 21.04 23.77
CA MET A 1 5.58 19.86 23.32
C MET A 1 5.26 20.06 21.85
N GLN A 2 5.66 19.14 20.97
CA GLN A 2 5.22 19.19 19.56
C GLN A 2 3.69 19.10 19.55
N LYS A 3 3.02 20.07 18.89
CA LYS A 3 1.55 20.10 18.80
C LYS A 3 1.08 18.81 18.10
N ASN A 4 -0.05 18.26 18.55
CA ASN A 4 -0.73 17.08 17.97
C ASN A 4 -0.12 15.71 18.28
N ARG A 5 0.49 15.51 19.45
CA ARG A 5 0.84 14.18 19.97
C ARG A 5 0.14 13.90 21.31
N ASP A 6 -0.18 12.65 21.57
CA ASP A 6 -0.72 12.22 22.87
C ASP A 6 0.37 11.96 23.93
N SER A 7 -0.01 11.50 25.12
CA SER A 7 0.92 11.24 26.23
C SER A 7 1.93 10.11 25.96
N GLU A 8 1.66 9.25 24.98
CA GLU A 8 2.57 8.18 24.55
C GLU A 8 3.46 8.62 23.38
N GLY A 9 3.28 9.84 22.86
CA GLY A 9 4.09 10.42 21.79
C GLY A 9 3.58 10.13 20.38
N TRP A 10 2.37 9.58 20.24
CA TRP A 10 1.75 9.29 18.94
C TRP A 10 1.02 10.50 18.39
N LEU A 11 1.10 10.73 17.08
CA LEU A 11 0.34 11.75 16.37
C LEU A 11 -1.16 11.50 16.56
N ILE A 12 -1.90 12.55 16.91
CA ILE A 12 -3.34 12.50 17.12
C ILE A 12 -4.04 13.60 16.30
N LYS A 13 -5.16 13.22 15.67
CA LYS A 13 -6.07 14.14 15.00
C LYS A 13 -7.50 13.65 15.18
N ASP A 14 -8.42 14.55 15.53
CA ASP A 14 -9.84 14.22 15.75
C ASP A 14 -10.03 13.03 16.71
N ASP A 15 -9.27 13.06 17.81
CA ASP A 15 -9.21 12.01 18.85
C ASP A 15 -8.78 10.61 18.37
N LYS A 16 -8.18 10.51 17.18
CA LYS A 16 -7.64 9.27 16.62
C LYS A 16 -6.13 9.36 16.47
N ARG A 17 -5.44 8.32 16.96
CA ARG A 17 -4.02 8.13 16.69
C ARG A 17 -3.81 7.89 15.20
N PHE A 18 -2.71 8.40 14.66
CA PHE A 18 -2.24 7.96 13.36
C PHE A 18 -1.62 6.57 13.51
N GLU A 19 -2.47 5.57 13.39
CA GLU A 19 -2.14 4.16 13.50
C GLU A 19 -2.43 3.44 12.19
N LEU A 20 -1.51 2.58 11.75
CA LEU A 20 -1.58 1.81 10.51
C LEU A 20 -1.17 0.36 10.77
N SER A 21 -1.63 -0.56 9.95
CA SER A 21 -1.27 -1.98 9.96
C SER A 21 -0.72 -2.38 8.60
N ILE A 22 0.44 -3.03 8.60
CA ILE A 22 1.04 -3.60 7.39
C ILE A 22 0.97 -5.11 7.39
N ASN A 23 0.29 -5.66 6.39
CA ASN A 23 0.29 -7.08 6.10
C ASN A 23 1.65 -7.49 5.50
N TYR A 24 2.21 -8.59 5.99
CA TYR A 24 3.35 -9.25 5.35
C TYR A 24 3.25 -10.77 5.48
N VAL A 25 3.76 -11.48 4.49
CA VAL A 25 3.61 -12.94 4.41
C VAL A 25 4.89 -13.66 4.83
N GLN A 26 6.03 -13.17 4.34
CA GLN A 26 7.33 -13.80 4.59
C GLN A 26 7.93 -13.29 5.91
N LYS A 27 8.23 -14.21 6.84
CA LYS A 27 8.87 -13.87 8.12
C LYS A 27 10.21 -13.14 7.95
N SER A 28 10.93 -13.44 6.87
CA SER A 28 12.20 -12.78 6.52
C SER A 28 12.06 -11.27 6.32
N SER A 29 10.88 -10.77 5.91
CA SER A 29 10.63 -9.35 5.72
C SER A 29 10.50 -8.58 7.03
N GLU A 30 10.20 -9.26 8.14
CA GLU A 30 9.94 -8.63 9.44
C GLU A 30 11.11 -7.77 9.90
N ARG A 31 12.36 -8.23 9.73
CA ARG A 31 13.55 -7.46 10.12
C ARG A 31 13.63 -6.08 9.45
N ILE A 32 13.15 -5.97 8.20
CA ILE A 32 13.14 -4.71 7.44
C ILE A 32 11.96 -3.85 7.90
N LEU A 33 10.80 -4.49 8.10
CA LEU A 33 9.60 -3.81 8.57
C LEU A 33 9.72 -3.29 10.00
N THR A 34 10.49 -3.93 10.86
CA THR A 34 10.81 -3.43 12.21
C THR A 34 11.62 -2.14 12.14
N ILE A 35 12.61 -2.03 11.24
CA ILE A 35 13.35 -0.77 11.06
C ILE A 35 12.38 0.35 10.65
N PHE A 36 11.52 0.08 9.66
CA PHE A 36 10.50 1.03 9.24
C PHE A 36 9.51 1.39 10.37
N GLN A 37 9.14 0.42 11.22
CA GLN A 37 8.30 0.66 12.39
C GLN A 37 8.96 1.60 13.41
N GLU A 38 10.26 1.45 13.66
CA GLU A 38 11.01 2.36 14.54
C GLU A 38 11.12 3.77 13.94
N ASP A 39 11.42 3.89 12.65
CA ASP A 39 11.46 5.19 11.95
C ASP A 39 10.11 5.92 12.03
N LEU A 40 9.00 5.19 11.87
CA LEU A 40 7.66 5.74 12.02
C LEU A 40 7.34 6.13 13.46
N ARG A 41 7.84 5.36 14.45
CA ARG A 41 7.69 5.68 15.87
C ARG A 41 8.34 7.00 16.24
N ASP A 42 9.53 7.29 15.72
CA ASP A 42 10.24 8.55 15.99
C ASP A 42 9.44 9.79 15.55
N ILE A 43 8.72 9.67 14.44
CA ILE A 43 7.82 10.72 13.93
C ILE A 43 6.40 10.65 14.51
N GLY A 44 6.12 9.68 15.38
CA GLY A 44 4.85 9.53 16.09
C GLY A 44 3.76 8.78 15.31
N VAL A 45 4.09 8.04 14.26
CA VAL A 45 3.15 7.16 13.54
C VAL A 45 3.26 5.75 14.12
N LYS A 46 2.13 5.18 14.55
CA LYS A 46 2.10 3.82 15.08
C LYS A 46 1.90 2.83 13.93
N LEU A 47 2.86 1.96 13.69
CA LEU A 47 2.75 0.88 12.70
C LEU A 47 2.63 -0.47 13.40
N ASN A 48 1.60 -1.25 13.06
CA ASN A 48 1.40 -2.62 13.50
C ASN A 48 1.89 -3.58 12.42
N LEU A 49 2.84 -4.44 12.75
CA LEU A 49 3.31 -5.50 11.84
C LEU A 49 2.35 -6.70 11.95
N LYS A 50 1.59 -6.99 10.88
CA LYS A 50 0.62 -8.08 10.84
C LYS A 50 1.12 -9.19 9.91
N GLN A 51 1.76 -10.22 10.48
CA GLN A 51 2.11 -11.40 9.69
C GLN A 51 0.85 -12.20 9.36
N VAL A 52 0.61 -12.46 8.08
CA VAL A 52 -0.57 -13.19 7.60
C VAL A 52 -0.18 -14.36 6.70
N THR A 53 -1.10 -15.30 6.49
CA THR A 53 -0.92 -16.33 5.46
C THR A 53 -1.07 -15.73 4.07
N TRP A 54 -0.51 -16.38 3.05
CA TRP A 54 -0.70 -15.97 1.65
C TRP A 54 -2.17 -15.93 1.23
N ALA A 55 -2.98 -16.90 1.68
CA ALA A 55 -4.40 -16.95 1.40
C ALA A 55 -5.15 -15.76 2.01
N THR A 56 -4.79 -15.38 3.24
CA THR A 56 -5.35 -14.20 3.91
C THR A 56 -4.96 -12.91 3.18
N ASP A 57 -3.68 -12.75 2.81
CA ASP A 57 -3.21 -11.55 2.08
C ASP A 57 -3.93 -11.38 0.73
N ILE A 58 -4.01 -12.44 -0.08
CA ILE A 58 -4.75 -12.39 -1.36
C ILE A 58 -6.21 -11.98 -1.13
N LYS A 59 -6.87 -12.57 -0.13
CA LYS A 59 -8.27 -12.26 0.16
C LYS A 59 -8.44 -10.80 0.58
N GLU A 60 -7.68 -10.33 1.57
CA GLU A 60 -7.78 -8.96 2.08
C GLU A 60 -7.44 -7.94 0.98
N VAL A 61 -6.42 -8.21 0.15
CA VAL A 61 -6.06 -7.35 -0.99
C VAL A 61 -7.14 -7.34 -2.07
N GLY A 62 -7.65 -8.51 -2.46
CA GLY A 62 -8.71 -8.63 -3.47
C GLY A 62 -10.03 -7.98 -3.04
N GLU A 63 -10.37 -8.09 -1.75
CA GLU A 63 -11.55 -7.46 -1.13
C GLU A 63 -11.34 -6.00 -0.75
N ARG A 64 -10.10 -5.50 -0.77
CA ARG A 64 -9.67 -4.15 -0.36
C ARG A 64 -9.93 -3.85 1.13
N THR A 65 -9.63 -4.82 1.99
CA THR A 65 -9.79 -4.75 3.45
C THR A 65 -8.45 -4.66 4.19
N PHE A 66 -7.48 -3.94 3.62
CA PHE A 66 -6.13 -3.74 4.16
C PHE A 66 -5.78 -2.25 4.19
N GLU A 67 -4.82 -1.86 5.05
CA GLU A 67 -4.28 -0.50 5.09
C GLU A 67 -2.97 -0.43 4.30
N LEU A 68 -2.01 -1.30 4.63
CA LEU A 68 -0.76 -1.48 3.90
C LEU A 68 -0.52 -2.98 3.63
N SER A 69 0.08 -3.30 2.47
CA SER A 69 0.51 -4.66 2.14
C SER A 69 1.94 -4.64 1.60
N SER A 70 2.84 -5.38 2.26
CA SER A 70 4.20 -5.63 1.81
C SER A 70 4.19 -6.81 0.83
N ARG A 71 4.30 -6.51 -0.46
CA ARG A 71 4.26 -7.53 -1.52
C ARG A 71 5.13 -7.15 -2.71
N ALA A 72 5.33 -8.12 -3.59
CA ALA A 72 6.04 -7.96 -4.84
C ALA A 72 5.20 -8.46 -6.01
N TYR A 73 5.30 -7.77 -7.15
CA TYR A 73 4.81 -8.25 -8.43
C TYR A 73 6.01 -8.68 -9.27
N GLY A 74 5.89 -9.84 -9.92
CA GLY A 74 6.85 -10.24 -10.94
C GLY A 74 6.72 -9.36 -12.18
N GLY A 75 7.84 -9.13 -12.88
CA GLY A 75 7.82 -8.51 -14.19
C GLY A 75 7.08 -9.39 -15.21
N ILE A 76 6.54 -8.75 -16.25
CA ILE A 76 5.91 -9.40 -17.40
C ILE A 76 6.74 -9.16 -18.67
N LEU A 77 6.61 -10.07 -19.64
CA LEU A 77 7.42 -10.03 -20.88
C LEU A 77 7.21 -8.72 -21.67
N PHE A 78 5.96 -8.26 -21.77
CA PHE A 78 5.60 -6.99 -22.38
C PHE A 78 5.08 -6.06 -21.28
N PRO A 79 5.73 -4.92 -21.01
CA PRO A 79 5.29 -4.04 -19.94
C PRO A 79 3.86 -3.56 -20.19
N ASN A 80 3.05 -3.57 -19.14
CA ASN A 80 1.66 -3.14 -19.15
C ASN A 80 1.37 -2.36 -17.85
N PRO A 81 1.69 -1.05 -17.81
CA PRO A 81 1.44 -0.23 -16.63
C PRO A 81 -0.06 -0.10 -16.32
N GLU A 82 -0.90 -0.16 -17.36
CA GLU A 82 -2.35 0.03 -17.28
C GLU A 82 -3.01 -0.84 -16.20
N SER A 83 -2.61 -2.12 -16.14
CA SER A 83 -3.17 -3.10 -15.20
C SER A 83 -3.03 -2.70 -13.72
N SER A 84 -2.02 -1.89 -13.39
CA SER A 84 -1.68 -1.51 -12.02
C SER A 84 -2.02 -0.05 -11.69
N VAL A 85 -2.07 0.85 -12.68
CA VAL A 85 -2.24 2.31 -12.42
C VAL A 85 -3.37 2.98 -13.19
N HIS A 86 -4.07 2.31 -14.11
CA HIS A 86 -5.21 2.96 -14.76
C HIS A 86 -6.41 3.02 -13.80
N SER A 87 -7.01 4.21 -13.69
CA SER A 87 -8.15 4.52 -12.82
C SER A 87 -9.39 3.65 -13.06
N LYS A 88 -9.56 3.06 -14.26
CA LYS A 88 -10.69 2.16 -14.57
C LYS A 88 -10.73 0.88 -13.71
N PHE A 89 -9.62 0.57 -13.04
CA PHE A 89 -9.48 -0.56 -12.11
C PHE A 89 -9.55 -0.13 -10.63
N ALA A 90 -9.46 1.17 -10.36
CA ALA A 90 -9.21 1.71 -9.03
C ALA A 90 -10.34 1.53 -8.02
N ASP A 91 -11.58 1.30 -8.47
CA ASP A 91 -12.73 1.01 -7.60
C ASP A 91 -13.23 -0.44 -7.73
N LYS A 92 -12.50 -1.27 -8.50
CA LYS A 92 -12.87 -2.66 -8.74
C LYS A 92 -12.12 -3.57 -7.76
N LYS A 93 -12.77 -4.63 -7.31
CA LYS A 93 -12.13 -5.71 -6.57
C LYS A 93 -11.27 -6.58 -7.49
N ASN A 94 -10.37 -7.37 -6.91
CA ASN A 94 -9.63 -8.44 -7.58
C ASN A 94 -8.88 -7.99 -8.86
N ASN A 95 -8.04 -6.95 -8.75
CA ASN A 95 -7.14 -6.51 -9.82
C ASN A 95 -5.82 -5.98 -9.26
N ASN A 96 -4.87 -5.60 -10.13
CA ASN A 96 -3.54 -5.17 -9.73
C ASN A 96 -3.43 -3.70 -9.29
N ASN A 97 -4.45 -2.87 -9.56
CA ASN A 97 -4.56 -1.52 -8.97
C ASN A 97 -5.13 -1.62 -7.55
N ILE A 98 -4.39 -2.32 -6.69
CA ILE A 98 -4.79 -2.66 -5.32
C ILE A 98 -4.94 -1.43 -4.42
N TRP A 99 -4.20 -0.35 -4.73
CA TRP A 99 -4.19 0.90 -3.97
C TRP A 99 -5.30 1.86 -4.40
N GLY A 100 -6.04 1.55 -5.46
CA GLY A 100 -7.06 2.44 -5.99
C GLY A 100 -6.48 3.73 -6.57
N PHE A 101 -5.31 3.67 -7.19
CA PHE A 101 -4.66 4.83 -7.81
C PHE A 101 -5.52 5.38 -8.94
N LYS A 102 -5.75 6.70 -8.94
CA LYS A 102 -6.49 7.44 -9.96
C LYS A 102 -5.78 8.73 -10.30
N ASN A 103 -5.46 8.93 -11.57
CA ASN A 103 -4.89 10.18 -12.06
C ASN A 103 -5.15 10.30 -13.57
N ALA A 104 -5.85 11.35 -13.99
CA ALA A 104 -6.23 11.54 -15.40
C ALA A 104 -5.02 11.59 -16.34
N ARG A 105 -3.92 12.25 -15.91
CA ARG A 105 -2.69 12.31 -16.71
C ARG A 105 -2.02 10.94 -16.86
N VAL A 106 -2.09 10.09 -15.83
CA VAL A 106 -1.57 8.71 -15.92
C VAL A 106 -2.46 7.83 -16.79
N ASP A 107 -3.77 8.03 -16.76
CA ASP A 107 -4.71 7.33 -17.65
C ASP A 107 -4.38 7.64 -19.12
N GLU A 108 -4.21 8.93 -19.48
CA GLU A 108 -3.77 9.35 -20.81
C GLU A 108 -2.46 8.66 -21.24
N ILE A 109 -1.46 8.63 -20.36
CA ILE A 109 -0.17 8.00 -20.67
C ILE A 109 -0.33 6.48 -20.88
N CYS A 110 -1.17 5.82 -20.06
CA CYS A 110 -1.47 4.39 -20.23
C CYS A 110 -2.14 4.10 -21.57
N GLU A 111 -3.05 4.96 -22.03
CA GLU A 111 -3.73 4.84 -23.31
C GLU A 111 -2.77 5.04 -24.51
N GLN A 112 -1.77 5.91 -24.36
CA GLN A 112 -0.76 6.14 -25.41
C GLN A 112 0.32 5.06 -25.46
N TYR A 113 0.66 4.45 -24.32
CA TYR A 113 1.72 3.44 -24.23
C TYR A 113 1.64 2.32 -25.31
N PRO A 114 0.49 1.66 -25.56
CA PRO A 114 0.42 0.62 -26.59
C PRO A 114 0.60 1.13 -28.02
N LEU A 115 0.43 2.43 -28.27
CA LEU A 115 0.56 3.05 -29.60
C LEU A 115 2.00 3.50 -29.90
N MET A 116 2.92 3.41 -28.93
CA MET A 116 4.29 3.94 -29.08
C MET A 116 5.21 3.08 -29.96
N PHE A 117 4.79 1.87 -30.31
CA PHE A 117 5.62 0.89 -31.02
C PHE A 117 5.07 0.53 -32.42
N ASP A 118 4.20 1.38 -32.95
CA ASP A 118 3.70 1.34 -34.34
C ASP A 118 4.69 1.99 -35.32
#